data_AF-A0A2E5C4C1-F1
#
_entry.id   AF-A0A2E5C4C1-F1
#
_cell.length_a   1.000
_cell.length_b   1.000
_cell.length_c   1.000
_cell.angle_alpha   90.00
_cell.angle_beta   90.00
_cell.angle_gamma   90.00
#
_symmetry.space_group_name_H-M   'P 1'
#
loop_
_entity.id
_entity.type
_entity.pdbx_description
1 polymer ?
#
loop_
_entity_poly.entity_id
_entity_poly.type
_entity_poly.pdbx_seq_one_letter_code
_entity_poly.pdbx_strand_id
1 'polypeptide(L)'
;MSMLKDLSGKTYTAANGQQTYEVFYASAGLVPVIGELLQEHFGFAPTSKPVIGLDEVVAEVEKDGIKLGLGWDNWSGAYVMGFCEEGSKWVNKISHFLNDELEKPKYRKYINM
;
A
#
# COMPACT_ATOMS: atom_id res chain seq x y z
N MET A 1 -23.43 -5.23 13.98
CA MET A 1 -22.14 -4.88 14.60
C MET A 1 -21.49 -3.82 13.73
N SER A 2 -21.28 -2.62 14.25
CA SER A 2 -20.47 -1.61 13.55
C SER A 2 -19.04 -2.14 13.47
N MET A 3 -18.55 -2.46 12.26
CA MET A 3 -17.12 -2.72 12.11
C MET A 3 -16.38 -1.44 12.50
N LEU A 4 -15.47 -1.54 13.46
CA LEU A 4 -14.55 -0.45 13.75
C LEU A 4 -13.68 -0.27 12.50
N LYS A 5 -13.71 0.94 11.93
CA LYS A 5 -12.78 1.30 10.86
C LYS A 5 -11.39 1.41 11.46
N ASP A 6 -10.45 0.65 10.92
CA ASP A 6 -9.04 0.67 11.30
C ASP A 6 -8.14 0.57 10.06
N LEU A 7 -6.83 0.56 10.28
CA LEU A 7 -5.84 0.38 9.22
C LEU A 7 -5.38 -1.08 9.09
N SER A 8 -6.24 -2.04 9.43
CA SER A 8 -5.95 -3.45 9.14
C SER A 8 -5.97 -3.68 7.64
N GLY A 9 -4.89 -4.26 7.12
CA GLY A 9 -4.80 -4.59 5.71
C GLY A 9 -5.01 -6.08 5.45
N LYS A 10 -5.41 -6.40 4.22
CA LYS A 10 -5.61 -7.76 3.73
C LYS A 10 -4.91 -7.97 2.41
N THR A 11 -4.43 -9.19 2.20
CA THR A 11 -3.84 -9.58 0.92
C THR A 11 -4.88 -10.25 0.03
N TYR A 12 -4.82 -9.93 -1.26
CA TYR A 12 -5.67 -10.48 -2.30
C TYR A 12 -4.83 -10.83 -3.53
N THR A 13 -5.40 -11.66 -4.40
CA THR A 13 -4.87 -11.86 -5.75
C THR A 13 -5.60 -10.91 -6.70
N ALA A 14 -4.88 -9.97 -7.27
CA ALA A 14 -5.40 -9.02 -8.25
C ALA A 14 -5.70 -9.72 -9.60
N ALA A 15 -6.41 -9.02 -10.49
CA ALA A 15 -6.82 -9.56 -11.79
C ALA A 15 -5.63 -9.97 -12.70
N ASN A 16 -4.45 -9.38 -12.49
CA ASN A 16 -3.21 -9.75 -13.16
C ASN A 16 -2.53 -11.01 -12.59
N GLY A 17 -3.18 -11.69 -11.63
CA GLY A 17 -2.66 -12.89 -10.97
C GLY A 17 -1.61 -12.63 -9.90
N GLN A 18 -1.28 -11.36 -9.62
CA GLN A 18 -0.27 -10.98 -8.64
C GLN A 18 -0.90 -10.58 -7.30
N GLN A 19 -0.08 -10.55 -6.25
CA GLN A 19 -0.54 -10.18 -4.91
C GLN A 19 -0.69 -8.67 -4.79
N THR A 20 -1.75 -8.27 -4.10
CA THR A 20 -1.98 -6.91 -3.62
C THR A 20 -2.25 -6.96 -2.12
N TYR A 21 -1.81 -5.94 -1.40
CA TYR A 21 -2.13 -5.69 0.00
C TYR A 21 -2.95 -4.41 0.06
N GLU A 22 -4.14 -4.47 0.65
CA GLU A 22 -5.11 -3.37 0.64
C GLU A 22 -5.53 -3.02 2.07
N VAL A 23 -5.51 -1.72 2.39
CA VAL A 23 -5.96 -1.12 3.65
C VAL A 23 -7.23 -0.34 3.37
N PHE A 24 -8.36 -1.04 3.43
CA PHE A 24 -9.66 -0.59 2.91
C PHE A 24 -10.15 0.76 3.46
N TYR A 25 -9.95 1.01 4.75
CA TYR A 25 -10.37 2.26 5.38
C TYR A 25 -9.26 3.31 5.44
N ALA A 26 -8.17 3.16 4.70
CA ALA A 26 -7.16 4.21 4.60
C ALA A 26 -7.65 5.37 3.72
N SER A 27 -7.17 6.57 4.03
CA SER A 27 -7.26 7.75 3.18
C SER A 27 -6.05 7.83 2.23
N ALA A 28 -6.17 8.63 1.16
CA ALA A 28 -5.10 8.85 0.19
C ALA A 28 -3.78 9.36 0.83
N GLY A 29 -3.86 10.04 1.97
CA GLY A 29 -2.68 10.51 2.71
C GLY A 29 -1.77 9.39 3.23
N LEU A 30 -2.24 8.13 3.25
CA LEU A 30 -1.41 6.99 3.66
C LEU A 30 -0.44 6.54 2.56
N VAL A 31 -0.70 6.83 1.29
CA VAL A 31 0.16 6.42 0.15
C VAL A 31 1.60 6.93 0.29
N PRO A 32 1.86 8.24 0.49
CA PRO A 32 3.23 8.71 0.66
C PRO A 32 3.91 8.12 1.90
N VAL A 33 3.15 7.86 2.96
CA VAL A 33 3.67 7.24 4.20
C VAL A 33 4.11 5.80 3.97
N ILE A 34 3.31 5.01 3.22
CA ILE A 34 3.71 3.66 2.81
C ILE A 34 4.99 3.75 1.96
N GLY A 35 5.04 4.68 1.01
CA GLY A 35 6.24 4.90 0.18
C GLY A 35 7.50 5.18 1.02
N GLU A 36 7.41 6.09 1.99
CA GLU A 36 8.51 6.40 2.94
C GLU A 36 8.93 5.16 3.73
N LEU A 37 7.97 4.40 4.27
CA LEU A 37 8.25 3.16 5.00
C LEU A 37 8.95 2.12 4.11
N LEU A 38 8.53 1.98 2.85
CA LEU A 38 9.18 1.04 1.93
C LEU A 38 10.60 1.46 1.58
N GLN A 39 10.84 2.76 1.49
CA GLN A 39 12.17 3.30 1.27
C GLN A 39 13.08 3.06 2.47
N GLU A 40 12.64 3.42 3.68
CA GLU A 40 13.43 3.32 4.90
C GLU A 40 13.74 1.86 5.30
N HIS A 41 12.78 0.95 5.16
CA HIS A 41 12.91 -0.41 5.69
C HIS A 41 13.31 -1.46 4.65
N PHE A 42 13.00 -1.22 3.37
CA PHE A 42 13.23 -2.23 2.33
C PHE A 42 14.13 -1.74 1.20
N GLY A 43 14.39 -0.44 1.09
CA GLY A 43 15.26 0.15 0.07
C GLY A 43 14.59 0.35 -1.29
N PHE A 44 13.25 0.40 -1.33
CA PHE A 44 12.53 0.79 -2.53
C PHE A 44 12.65 2.31 -2.77
N ALA A 45 12.79 2.72 -4.03
CA ALA A 45 12.87 4.13 -4.39
C ALA A 45 11.77 4.49 -5.41
N PRO A 46 11.22 5.71 -5.37
CA PRO A 46 10.24 6.13 -6.37
C PRO A 46 10.85 6.12 -7.76
N THR A 47 10.16 5.50 -8.72
CA THR A 47 10.57 5.52 -10.15
C THR A 47 10.13 6.80 -10.85
N SER A 48 9.07 7.43 -10.35
CA SER A 48 8.43 8.59 -10.92
C SER A 48 7.67 9.39 -9.86
N LYS A 49 7.16 10.56 -10.24
CA LYS A 49 6.24 11.32 -9.38
C LYS A 49 4.88 10.63 -9.34
N PRO A 50 4.18 10.64 -8.20
CA PRO A 50 2.82 10.12 -8.13
C PRO A 50 1.88 10.83 -9.12
N VAL A 51 0.98 10.06 -9.71
CA VAL A 51 -0.17 10.57 -10.47
C VAL A 51 -1.33 10.75 -9.49
N ILE A 52 -1.94 11.92 -9.51
CA ILE A 52 -3.09 12.26 -8.67
C ILE A 52 -4.29 12.51 -9.58
N GLY A 53 -5.27 11.61 -9.51
CA GLY A 53 -6.55 11.71 -10.18
C GLY A 53 -7.65 12.25 -9.28
N LEU A 54 -8.90 12.23 -9.77
CA LEU A 54 -10.06 12.67 -8.99
C LEU A 54 -10.42 11.66 -7.88
N ASP A 55 -10.33 10.36 -8.20
CA ASP A 55 -10.71 9.27 -7.30
C ASP A 55 -9.55 8.31 -7.02
N GLU A 56 -8.32 8.70 -7.39
CA GLU A 56 -7.16 7.83 -7.26
C GLU A 56 -5.85 8.60 -7.01
N VAL A 57 -4.92 7.92 -6.34
CA VAL A 57 -3.50 8.26 -6.29
C VAL A 57 -2.73 7.02 -6.69
N VAL A 58 -1.77 7.15 -7.62
CA VAL A 58 -0.94 6.04 -8.06
C VAL A 58 0.52 6.46 -8.07
N ALA A 59 1.39 5.61 -7.54
CA ALA A 59 2.83 5.78 -7.56
C ALA A 59 3.51 4.43 -7.82
N GLU A 60 4.74 4.48 -8.30
CA GLU A 60 5.56 3.30 -8.52
C GLU A 60 6.87 3.42 -7.76
N VAL A 61 7.29 2.31 -7.15
CA VAL A 61 8.58 2.19 -6.50
C VAL A 61 9.33 0.97 -7.02
N GLU A 62 10.65 1.06 -7.04
CA GLU A 62 11.53 -0.01 -7.55
C GLU A 62 12.68 -0.28 -6.59
N LYS A 63 13.09 -1.55 -6.55
CA LYS A 63 14.32 -2.02 -5.92
C LYS A 63 14.92 -3.13 -6.75
N ASP A 64 16.19 -3.01 -7.12
CA ASP A 64 16.95 -4.05 -7.84
C ASP A 64 16.20 -4.60 -9.08
N GLY A 65 15.50 -3.72 -9.81
CA GLY A 65 14.68 -4.08 -10.98
C GLY A 65 13.29 -4.65 -10.65
N ILE A 66 12.92 -4.81 -9.38
CA ILE A 66 11.60 -5.26 -8.93
C ILE A 66 10.73 -4.04 -8.67
N LYS A 67 9.62 -3.94 -9.43
CA LYS A 67 8.65 -2.84 -9.31
C LYS A 67 7.45 -3.22 -8.47
N LEU A 68 6.98 -2.27 -7.66
CA LEU A 68 5.71 -2.33 -6.95
C LEU A 68 4.88 -1.09 -7.25
N GLY A 69 3.57 -1.29 -7.37
CA GLY A 69 2.59 -0.21 -7.40
C GLY A 69 2.18 0.16 -5.99
N LEU A 70 2.06 1.45 -5.73
CA LEU A 70 1.44 2.01 -4.53
C LEU A 70 0.26 2.84 -4.98
N GLY A 71 -0.82 2.82 -4.23
CA GLY A 71 -1.91 3.73 -4.58
C GLY A 71 -2.98 3.81 -3.54
N TRP A 72 -3.97 4.63 -3.88
CA TRP A 72 -5.22 4.73 -3.17
C TRP A 72 -6.34 4.92 -4.17
N ASP A 73 -7.47 4.26 -3.96
CA ASP A 73 -8.72 4.53 -4.66
C ASP A 73 -9.93 4.36 -3.72
N ASN A 74 -11.10 4.76 -4.19
CA ASN A 74 -12.33 4.74 -3.41
C ASN A 74 -12.93 3.33 -3.18
N TRP A 75 -12.34 2.27 -3.75
CA TRP A 75 -12.77 0.88 -3.58
C TRP A 75 -11.83 0.06 -2.71
N SER A 76 -10.51 0.25 -2.84
CA SER A 76 -9.49 -0.54 -2.14
C SER A 76 -8.86 0.19 -0.95
N GLY A 77 -9.14 1.48 -0.78
CA GLY A 77 -8.37 2.30 0.14
C GLY A 77 -6.92 2.36 -0.32
N ALA A 78 -5.95 2.36 0.60
CA ALA A 78 -4.53 2.39 0.22
C ALA A 78 -4.01 0.99 -0.08
N TYR A 79 -3.17 0.83 -1.10
CA TYR A 79 -2.69 -0.49 -1.51
C TYR A 79 -1.21 -0.53 -1.91
N VAL A 80 -0.66 -1.75 -1.88
CA VAL A 80 0.65 -2.13 -2.42
C VAL A 80 0.46 -3.34 -3.34
N MET A 81 0.86 -3.23 -4.61
CA MET A 81 0.62 -4.25 -5.62
C MET A 81 1.91 -4.72 -6.30
N GLY A 82 2.04 -6.03 -6.50
CA GLY A 82 3.11 -6.63 -7.29
C GLY A 82 2.77 -6.65 -8.78
N PHE A 83 3.77 -6.42 -9.64
CA PHE A 83 3.62 -6.54 -11.10
C PHE A 83 4.15 -7.87 -11.66
N CYS A 84 4.85 -8.66 -10.83
CA CYS A 84 5.41 -9.96 -11.19
C CYS A 84 5.46 -10.87 -9.95
N GLU A 85 5.88 -12.12 -10.13
CA GLU A 85 5.94 -13.11 -9.05
C GLU A 85 6.87 -12.68 -7.90
N GLU A 86 8.03 -12.12 -8.24
CA GLU A 86 8.99 -11.55 -7.29
C GLU A 86 8.38 -10.36 -6.55
N GLY A 87 7.63 -9.51 -7.25
CA GLY A 87 6.84 -8.43 -6.64
C GLY A 87 5.80 -8.98 -5.66
N SER A 88 5.10 -10.05 -6.02
CA SER A 88 4.14 -10.73 -5.14
C SER A 88 4.78 -11.27 -3.86
N LYS A 89 5.99 -11.83 -3.95
CA LYS A 89 6.78 -12.24 -2.76
C LYS A 89 7.10 -11.05 -1.87
N TRP A 90 7.43 -9.89 -2.45
CA TRP A 90 7.63 -8.65 -1.70
C TRP A 90 6.35 -8.12 -1.06
N VAL A 91 5.22 -8.11 -1.76
CA VAL A 91 3.92 -7.70 -1.21
C VAL A 91 3.59 -8.51 0.04
N ASN A 92 3.78 -9.83 -0.01
CA ASN A 92 3.56 -10.69 1.16
C ASN A 92 4.49 -10.33 2.32
N LYS A 93 5.76 -10.00 2.08
CA LYS A 93 6.67 -9.58 3.15
C LYS A 93 6.29 -8.21 3.72
N ILE A 94 5.92 -7.28 2.85
CA ILE A 94 5.53 -5.92 3.20
C ILE A 94 4.22 -5.91 3.98
N SER A 95 3.25 -6.74 3.62
CA SER A 95 1.95 -6.80 4.29
C SER A 95 2.07 -7.14 5.78
N HIS A 96 2.95 -8.08 6.13
CA HIS A 96 3.21 -8.43 7.54
C HIS A 96 3.79 -7.23 8.30
N PHE A 97 4.81 -6.57 7.72
CA PHE A 97 5.40 -5.37 8.31
C PHE A 97 4.39 -4.23 8.47
N LEU A 98 3.58 -3.96 7.43
CA LEU A 98 2.62 -2.87 7.45
C LEU A 98 1.49 -3.13 8.45
N ASN A 99 1.02 -4.38 8.61
CA ASN A 99 0.02 -4.70 9.63
C ASN A 99 0.54 -4.34 11.04
N ASP A 100 1.77 -4.69 11.37
CA ASP A 100 2.36 -4.35 12.68
C ASP A 100 2.64 -2.84 12.83
N GLU A 101 3.15 -2.20 11.78
CA GLU A 101 3.51 -0.78 11.82
C GLU A 101 2.26 0.11 11.92
N LEU A 102 1.21 -0.18 11.15
CA LEU A 102 0.02 0.67 11.03
C LEU A 102 -0.92 0.61 12.26
N GLU A 103 -0.75 -0.37 13.16
CA GLU A 103 -1.42 -0.40 14.46
C GLU A 103 -1.00 0.78 15.37
N LYS A 104 0.15 1.39 15.11
CA LYS A 104 0.69 2.47 15.95
C LYS A 104 -0.22 3.70 15.93
N PRO A 105 -0.48 4.35 17.09
CA PRO A 105 -1.43 5.46 17.19
C PRO A 105 -1.16 6.64 16.23
N LYS A 106 0.10 6.86 15.84
CA LYS A 106 0.50 7.94 14.91
C LYS A 106 -0.18 7.85 13.54
N TYR A 107 -0.64 6.67 13.13
CA TYR A 107 -1.28 6.45 11.83
C TYR A 107 -2.79 6.61 11.84
N ARG A 108 -3.45 6.66 13.01
CA ARG A 108 -4.93 6.74 13.10
C ARG A 108 -5.54 7.92 12.36
N LYS A 109 -4.79 9.01 12.18
CA LYS A 109 -5.18 10.18 11.38
C LYS A 109 -5.44 9.87 9.90
N TYR A 110 -5.00 8.72 9.40
CA TYR A 110 -5.20 8.29 8.03
C TYR A 110 -6.42 7.40 7.84
N ILE A 111 -7.19 7.10 8.88
CA ILE A 111 -8.46 6.36 8.75
C ILE A 111 -9.49 7.28 8.09
N ASN A 112 -10.10 6.80 7.00
CA ASN A 112 -11.17 7.47 6.29
C ASN A 112 -12.47 7.38 7.10
N MET A 113 -12.95 8.52 7.58
CA MET A 113 -14.12 8.62 8.48
C MET A 113 -15.43 8.19 7.83
#